data_AF-V2ZCV2-F1
#
_entry.id   AF-V2ZCV2-F1
#
_cell.length_a   1.000
_cell.length_b   1.000
_cell.length_c   1.000
_cell.angle_alpha   90.00
_cell.angle_beta   90.00
_cell.angle_gamma   90.00
#
_symmetry.space_group_name_H-M   'P 1'
#
loop_
_entity.id
_entity.type
_entity.pdbx_description
1 polymer ?
#
loop_
_entity_poly.entity_id
_entity_poly.type
_entity_poly.pdbx_seq_one_letter_code
_entity_poly.pdbx_strand_id
1 'polypeptide(L)'
;MINNENELTKTDDEKVVLKDEVFPYPDGESEIVYKDEVSYDENMEKAKNVEIARNTYVYTNAEDSFNENMSTAWSFLGIGAAGFIFTLLNILGVLNIMQGFMQKGVAALLFLGFMIYGVIVIRSKKDMLAKVEKEKADRKKYTDWMKEKFTEEVLSNLGTMEASAEELELLQINYMSEELVRHFPEINPNFADRLAEDFFEEKE
;
A
#
# COMPACT_ATOMS: atom_id res chain seq x y z
N MET A 1 55.16 -16.23 -21.76
CA MET A 1 54.92 -16.77 -20.41
C MET A 1 53.52 -17.33 -20.37
N ILE A 2 53.41 -18.63 -20.03
CA ILE A 2 52.28 -19.30 -19.35
C ILE A 2 51.02 -19.51 -20.24
N ASN A 3 50.83 -20.70 -20.83
CA ASN A 3 50.17 -21.92 -20.29
C ASN A 3 48.64 -21.73 -20.13
N ASN A 4 47.73 -22.70 -20.30
CA ASN A 4 47.67 -24.08 -20.79
C ASN A 4 46.17 -24.52 -20.59
N GLU A 5 45.74 -25.63 -21.22
CA GLU A 5 44.63 -26.52 -20.81
C GLU A 5 43.17 -26.00 -20.90
N ASN A 6 42.25 -26.59 -21.69
CA ASN A 6 41.61 -27.92 -21.70
C ASN A 6 40.13 -27.83 -21.26
N GLU A 7 39.25 -28.49 -22.04
CA GLU A 7 38.04 -29.24 -21.61
C GLU A 7 36.86 -28.48 -20.93
N LEU A 8 35.60 -28.92 -20.87
CA LEU A 8 34.73 -29.91 -21.53
C LEU A 8 33.31 -29.59 -20.99
N THR A 9 32.31 -29.56 -21.88
CA THR A 9 30.92 -30.05 -21.76
C THR A 9 30.07 -29.94 -20.48
N LYS A 10 28.77 -29.64 -20.73
CA LYS A 10 27.53 -29.97 -19.96
C LYS A 10 27.28 -29.12 -18.70
N THR A 11 26.05 -28.71 -18.39
CA THR A 11 24.85 -29.56 -18.26
C THR A 11 23.57 -28.69 -18.25
N ASP A 12 22.60 -29.09 -19.07
CA ASP A 12 21.14 -29.23 -18.85
C ASP A 12 20.44 -28.25 -17.89
N ASP A 13 19.50 -27.46 -18.41
CA ASP A 13 18.04 -27.68 -18.28
C ASP A 13 17.49 -27.32 -16.90
N GLU A 14 16.74 -26.22 -16.79
CA GLU A 14 15.38 -26.35 -16.25
C GLU A 14 14.48 -25.21 -16.74
N LYS A 15 13.44 -25.62 -17.48
CA LYS A 15 12.29 -24.79 -17.86
C LYS A 15 11.53 -24.37 -16.59
N VAL A 16 11.35 -23.07 -16.35
CA VAL A 16 10.20 -22.62 -15.57
C VAL A 16 9.08 -22.29 -16.54
N VAL A 17 8.16 -23.25 -16.65
CA VAL A 17 6.90 -23.16 -17.38
C VAL A 17 6.05 -22.07 -16.73
N LEU A 18 5.82 -20.97 -17.44
CA LEU A 18 4.71 -20.07 -17.15
C LEU A 18 3.42 -20.81 -17.54
N LYS A 19 2.61 -21.19 -16.56
CA LYS A 19 1.24 -21.63 -16.83
C LYS A 19 0.40 -20.37 -17.05
N ASP A 20 0.01 -20.19 -18.30
CA ASP A 20 -1.07 -19.31 -18.73
C ASP A 20 -2.37 -19.70 -18.02
N GLU A 21 -2.95 -18.79 -17.25
CA GLU A 21 -4.40 -18.77 -17.03
C GLU A 21 -4.97 -17.51 -17.68
N VAL A 22 -5.66 -17.78 -18.79
CA VAL A 22 -6.41 -16.85 -19.63
C VAL A 22 -7.86 -16.82 -19.14
N PHE A 23 -8.44 -15.62 -18.98
CA PHE A 23 -9.90 -15.37 -19.00
C PHE A 23 -10.18 -13.99 -19.66
N PRO A 24 -11.36 -13.77 -20.28
CA PRO A 24 -11.47 -13.39 -21.70
C PRO A 24 -11.95 -11.94 -22.00
N TYR A 25 -11.77 -11.58 -23.28
CA TYR A 25 -11.99 -10.31 -24.03
C TYR A 25 -13.38 -9.63 -23.96
N PRO A 26 -13.50 -8.34 -24.39
CA PRO A 26 -13.89 -8.04 -25.79
C PRO A 26 -13.00 -6.95 -26.45
N ASP A 27 -12.44 -7.20 -27.65
CA ASP A 27 -12.92 -6.68 -28.95
C ASP A 27 -12.66 -5.16 -29.14
N GLY A 28 -11.78 -4.83 -30.09
CA GLY A 28 -11.56 -3.47 -30.58
C GLY A 28 -10.22 -3.33 -31.30
N GLU A 29 -10.22 -3.61 -32.60
CA GLU A 29 -9.05 -3.46 -33.48
C GLU A 29 -8.53 -2.01 -33.50
N SER A 30 -7.24 -1.81 -33.22
CA SER A 30 -6.47 -0.74 -33.86
C SER A 30 -4.98 -1.11 -33.88
N GLU A 31 -4.47 -1.18 -35.11
CA GLU A 31 -3.11 -1.50 -35.47
C GLU A 31 -2.21 -0.31 -35.13
N ILE A 32 -1.30 -0.44 -34.15
CA ILE A 32 -0.30 0.59 -33.85
C ILE A 32 1.04 0.14 -34.42
N VAL A 33 1.47 0.89 -35.43
CA VAL A 33 2.75 0.80 -36.13
C VAL A 33 3.91 0.96 -35.14
N TYR A 34 4.77 -0.06 -35.02
CA TYR A 34 6.02 0.05 -34.28
C TYR A 34 7.00 0.92 -35.08
N LYS A 35 7.44 2.03 -34.48
CA LYS A 35 8.68 2.70 -34.88
C LYS A 35 9.72 2.46 -33.80
N ASP A 36 10.73 1.69 -34.18
CA ASP A 36 11.86 1.28 -33.37
C ASP A 36 12.69 2.46 -32.81
N GLU A 37 13.48 2.06 -31.79
CA GLU A 37 14.68 2.69 -31.24
C GLU A 37 14.48 3.58 -30.00
N VAL A 38 14.29 2.93 -28.84
CA VAL A 38 14.61 3.52 -27.53
C VAL A 38 15.72 2.69 -26.88
N SER A 39 16.87 3.34 -26.70
CA SER A 39 17.97 2.85 -25.87
C SER A 39 17.45 2.49 -24.48
N TYR A 40 17.63 1.23 -24.08
CA TYR A 40 17.23 0.72 -22.77
C TYR A 40 18.13 1.34 -21.67
N ASP A 41 17.59 2.32 -20.93
CA ASP A 41 18.19 2.83 -19.70
C ASP A 41 17.49 2.19 -18.49
N GLU A 42 18.22 1.32 -17.79
CA GLU A 42 17.76 0.62 -16.58
C GLU A 42 17.29 1.59 -15.47
N ASN A 43 17.79 2.84 -15.46
CA ASN A 43 17.35 3.87 -14.52
C ASN A 43 15.97 4.42 -14.87
N MET A 44 15.62 4.45 -16.15
CA MET A 44 14.31 4.93 -16.62
C MET A 44 13.20 3.90 -16.31
N GLU A 45 13.51 2.61 -16.34
CA GLU A 45 12.60 1.55 -15.90
C GLU A 45 12.39 1.59 -14.38
N LYS A 46 13.45 1.79 -13.58
CA LYS A 46 13.33 1.97 -12.12
C LYS A 46 12.54 3.23 -11.77
N ALA A 47 12.80 4.36 -12.44
CA ALA A 47 12.04 5.59 -12.23
C ALA A 47 10.56 5.41 -12.59
N LYS A 48 10.26 4.78 -13.74
CA LYS A 48 8.89 4.47 -14.18
C LYS A 48 8.19 3.49 -13.23
N ASN A 49 8.87 2.47 -12.73
CA ASN A 49 8.31 1.52 -11.78
C ASN A 49 8.05 2.17 -10.41
N VAL A 50 8.91 3.10 -9.97
CA VAL A 50 8.72 3.90 -8.75
C VAL A 50 7.54 4.87 -8.92
N GLU A 51 7.40 5.51 -10.08
CA GLU A 51 6.29 6.41 -10.41
C GLU A 51 4.96 5.66 -10.53
N ILE A 52 4.94 4.49 -11.15
CA ILE A 52 3.77 3.60 -11.20
C ILE A 52 3.42 3.09 -9.79
N ALA A 53 4.42 2.76 -8.96
CA ALA A 53 4.19 2.35 -7.57
C ALA A 53 3.66 3.49 -6.69
N ARG A 54 4.13 4.73 -6.91
CA ARG A 54 3.62 5.95 -6.28
C ARG A 54 2.15 6.17 -6.64
N ASN A 55 1.79 6.00 -7.91
CA ASN A 55 0.43 6.24 -8.41
C ASN A 55 -0.57 5.11 -8.09
N THR A 56 -0.10 3.92 -7.70
CA THR A 56 -0.98 2.78 -7.38
C THR A 56 -1.27 2.64 -5.88
N TYR A 57 -0.41 3.17 -5.01
CA TYR A 57 -0.56 3.01 -3.56
C TYR A 57 -1.29 4.19 -2.93
N VAL A 58 -2.57 4.01 -2.62
CA VAL A 58 -3.34 4.97 -1.81
C VAL A 58 -2.69 5.09 -0.43
N TYR A 59 -2.26 6.29 -0.06
CA TYR A 59 -1.69 6.54 1.26
C TYR A 59 -2.76 6.35 2.34
N THR A 60 -2.44 5.56 3.36
CA THR A 60 -3.26 5.42 4.57
C THR A 60 -2.46 5.93 5.75
N ASN A 61 -3.01 6.90 6.47
CA ASN A 61 -2.34 7.44 7.65
C ASN A 61 -2.30 6.41 8.79
N ALA A 62 -1.32 6.53 9.69
CA ALA A 62 -1.17 5.58 10.79
C ALA A 62 -2.37 5.54 11.75
N GLU A 63 -3.14 6.63 11.86
CA GLU A 63 -4.30 6.72 12.76
C GLU A 63 -5.49 5.91 12.24
N ASP A 64 -5.79 6.00 10.95
CA ASP A 64 -6.81 5.23 10.27
C ASP A 64 -6.45 3.75 10.30
N SER A 65 -5.20 3.42 9.96
CA SER A 65 -4.70 2.04 10.08
C SER A 65 -4.83 1.51 11.52
N PHE A 66 -4.59 2.36 12.53
CA PHE A 66 -4.78 1.99 13.92
C PHE A 66 -6.25 1.71 14.25
N ASN A 67 -7.15 2.63 13.88
CA ASN A 67 -8.57 2.55 14.17
C ASN A 67 -9.22 1.34 13.46
N GLU A 68 -8.88 1.12 12.19
CA GLU A 68 -9.35 -0.02 11.40
C GLU A 68 -8.93 -1.35 12.01
N ASN A 69 -7.64 -1.48 12.35
CA ASN A 69 -7.12 -2.70 12.95
C ASN A 69 -7.75 -2.97 14.32
N MET A 70 -7.91 -1.93 15.16
CA MET A 70 -8.55 -2.07 16.47
C MET A 70 -10.03 -2.46 16.34
N SER A 71 -10.77 -1.81 15.43
CA SER A 71 -12.17 -2.14 15.15
C SER A 71 -12.33 -3.59 14.66
N THR A 72 -11.45 -4.01 13.75
CA THR A 72 -11.39 -5.39 13.24
C THR A 72 -11.08 -6.37 14.36
N ALA A 73 -10.12 -6.06 15.24
CA ALA A 73 -9.77 -6.90 16.38
C ALA A 73 -10.94 -7.09 17.34
N TRP A 74 -11.66 -6.02 17.67
CA TRP A 74 -12.86 -6.10 18.51
C TRP A 74 -13.98 -6.90 17.86
N SER A 75 -14.16 -6.75 16.54
CA SER A 75 -15.15 -7.53 15.77
C SER A 75 -14.82 -9.02 15.80
N PHE A 76 -13.55 -9.39 15.55
CA PHE A 76 -13.10 -10.79 15.62
C PHE A 76 -13.16 -11.37 17.03
N LEU A 77 -12.88 -10.58 18.06
CA LEU A 77 -13.05 -11.03 19.44
C LEU A 77 -14.53 -11.23 19.81
N GLY A 78 -15.40 -10.32 19.40
CA GLY A 78 -16.84 -10.42 19.67
C GLY A 78 -17.46 -11.64 18.99
N ILE A 79 -17.29 -11.75 17.66
CA ILE A 79 -17.83 -12.86 16.87
C ILE A 79 -17.12 -14.17 17.23
N GLY A 80 -15.80 -14.13 17.44
CA GLY A 80 -14.99 -15.26 17.88
C GLY A 80 -15.46 -15.83 19.21
N ALA A 81 -15.63 -14.98 20.23
CA ALA A 81 -16.10 -15.42 21.53
C ALA A 81 -17.54 -15.98 21.49
N ALA A 82 -18.46 -15.28 20.81
CA ALA A 82 -19.84 -15.74 20.67
C ALA A 82 -19.93 -17.10 19.94
N GLY A 83 -19.21 -17.22 18.83
CA GLY A 83 -19.14 -18.46 18.04
C GLY A 83 -18.45 -19.60 18.78
N PHE A 84 -17.40 -19.30 19.55
CA PHE A 84 -16.73 -20.30 20.38
C PHE A 84 -17.64 -20.82 21.48
N ILE A 85 -18.37 -19.94 22.19
CA ILE A 85 -19.38 -20.33 23.20
C ILE A 85 -20.49 -21.18 22.55
N PHE A 86 -21.01 -20.76 21.40
CA PHE A 86 -22.00 -21.54 20.64
C PHE A 86 -21.48 -22.94 20.29
N THR A 87 -20.22 -23.04 19.87
CA THR A 87 -19.58 -24.31 19.53
C THR A 87 -19.38 -25.19 20.76
N LEU A 88 -18.95 -24.61 21.89
CA LEU A 88 -18.84 -25.32 23.17
C LEU A 88 -20.19 -25.88 23.63
N LEU A 89 -21.27 -25.12 23.52
CA LEU A 89 -22.62 -25.59 23.85
C LEU A 89 -23.04 -26.77 22.95
N ASN A 90 -22.64 -26.77 21.68
CA ASN A 90 -22.87 -27.90 20.77
C ASN A 90 -22.00 -29.13 21.11
N ILE A 91 -20.77 -28.94 21.59
CA ILE A 91 -19.88 -30.02 22.02
C ILE A 91 -20.41 -30.67 23.30
N LEU A 92 -20.86 -29.86 24.27
CA LEU A 92 -21.41 -30.30 25.54
C LEU A 92 -22.81 -30.95 25.40
N GLY A 93 -23.41 -30.91 24.21
CA GLY A 93 -24.71 -31.52 23.93
C GLY A 93 -25.91 -30.71 24.45
N VAL A 94 -25.68 -29.48 24.94
CA VAL A 94 -26.75 -28.54 25.32
C VAL A 94 -27.51 -28.10 24.06
N LEU A 95 -26.77 -27.89 22.97
CA LEU A 95 -27.30 -27.68 21.63
C LEU A 95 -26.94 -28.89 20.74
N ASN A 96 -27.87 -29.36 19.91
CA ASN A 96 -27.64 -30.48 18.99
C ASN A 96 -27.77 -30.07 17.52
N ILE A 97 -27.36 -28.84 17.19
CA ILE A 97 -27.43 -28.28 15.84
C ILE A 97 -26.30 -28.86 14.98
N MET A 98 -25.10 -28.98 15.55
CA MET A 98 -23.94 -29.56 14.88
C MET A 98 -23.86 -31.06 15.22
N GLN A 99 -24.09 -31.94 14.25
CA GLN A 99 -24.09 -33.39 14.48
C GLN A 99 -22.72 -34.04 14.18
N GLY A 100 -21.93 -33.47 13.27
CA GLY A 100 -20.63 -34.02 12.90
C GLY A 100 -19.50 -33.62 13.86
N PHE A 101 -18.69 -34.59 14.31
CA PHE A 101 -17.49 -34.33 15.11
C PHE A 101 -16.49 -33.40 14.40
N MET A 102 -16.25 -33.63 13.10
CA MET A 102 -15.40 -32.76 12.28
C MET A 102 -15.94 -31.33 12.19
N GLN A 103 -17.26 -31.15 12.08
CA GLN A 103 -17.88 -29.82 12.02
C GLN A 103 -17.61 -29.04 13.32
N LYS A 104 -17.81 -29.68 14.49
CA LYS A 104 -17.55 -29.07 15.80
C LYS A 104 -16.08 -28.68 15.96
N GLY A 105 -15.17 -29.57 15.54
CA GLY A 105 -13.72 -29.34 15.61
C GLY A 105 -13.26 -28.18 14.73
N VAL A 106 -13.67 -28.15 13.46
CA VAL A 106 -13.29 -27.08 12.51
C VAL A 106 -13.86 -25.74 12.95
N ALA A 107 -15.12 -25.69 13.41
CA ALA A 107 -15.71 -24.45 13.92
C ALA A 107 -14.97 -23.92 15.16
N ALA A 108 -14.63 -24.80 16.11
CA ALA A 108 -13.88 -24.41 17.31
C ALA A 108 -12.50 -23.83 16.95
N LEU A 109 -11.78 -24.46 16.02
CA LEU A 109 -10.48 -23.98 15.56
C LEU A 109 -10.58 -22.63 14.84
N LEU A 110 -11.61 -22.44 14.01
CA LEU A 110 -11.83 -21.19 13.28
C LEU A 110 -12.11 -20.02 14.24
N PHE A 111 -13.01 -20.20 15.21
CA PHE A 111 -13.29 -19.16 16.20
C PHE A 111 -12.07 -18.87 17.10
N LEU A 112 -11.29 -19.90 17.45
CA LEU A 112 -10.05 -19.72 18.19
C LEU A 112 -9.02 -18.92 17.36
N GLY A 113 -8.95 -19.16 16.05
CA GLY A 113 -8.11 -18.38 15.13
C GLY A 113 -8.45 -16.89 15.12
N PHE A 114 -9.74 -16.55 15.03
CA PHE A 114 -10.20 -15.16 15.12
C PHE A 114 -9.85 -14.50 16.45
N MET A 115 -10.03 -15.22 17.56
CA MET A 115 -9.65 -14.71 18.87
C MET A 115 -8.14 -14.48 18.99
N ILE A 116 -7.31 -15.41 18.49
CA ILE A 116 -5.85 -15.26 18.50
C ILE A 116 -5.43 -14.03 17.71
N TYR A 117 -5.96 -13.84 16.50
CA TYR A 117 -5.66 -12.65 15.69
C TYR A 117 -6.05 -11.37 16.43
N GLY A 118 -7.26 -11.30 16.98
CA GLY A 118 -7.71 -10.12 17.72
C GLY A 118 -6.81 -9.80 18.92
N VAL A 119 -6.34 -10.82 19.66
CA VAL A 119 -5.39 -10.63 20.77
C VAL A 119 -4.03 -10.14 20.27
N ILE A 120 -3.53 -10.65 19.13
CA ILE A 120 -2.26 -10.19 18.54
C ILE A 120 -2.35 -8.70 18.19
N VAL A 121 -3.43 -8.27 17.52
CA VAL A 121 -3.62 -6.86 17.14
C VAL A 121 -3.72 -5.95 18.37
N ILE A 122 -4.45 -6.37 19.41
CA ILE A 122 -4.53 -5.59 20.65
C ILE A 122 -3.16 -5.50 21.34
N ARG A 123 -2.33 -6.55 21.26
CA ARG A 123 -0.97 -6.53 21.81
C ARG A 123 -0.06 -5.55 21.08
N SER A 124 -0.20 -5.42 19.76
CA SER A 124 0.56 -4.44 18.96
C SER A 124 0.09 -3.00 19.12
N LYS A 125 -0.95 -2.73 19.93
CA LYS A 125 -1.51 -1.39 20.17
C LYS A 125 -0.45 -0.33 20.46
N LYS A 126 0.54 -0.65 21.31
CA LYS A 126 1.57 0.32 21.71
C LYS A 126 2.44 0.74 20.53
N ASP A 127 2.87 -0.21 19.72
CA ASP A 127 3.72 0.06 18.56
C ASP A 127 2.96 0.86 17.50
N MET A 128 1.67 0.56 17.32
CA MET A 128 0.81 1.30 16.41
C MET A 128 0.59 2.74 16.88
N LEU A 129 0.34 2.95 18.17
CA LEU A 129 0.24 4.30 18.74
C LEU A 129 1.54 5.09 18.61
N ALA A 130 2.69 4.44 18.80
CA ALA A 130 3.99 5.09 18.58
C ALA A 130 4.15 5.55 17.12
N LYS A 131 3.63 4.78 16.15
CA LYS A 131 3.59 5.21 14.74
C LYS A 131 2.66 6.40 14.53
N VAL A 132 1.48 6.41 15.14
CA VAL A 132 0.53 7.55 15.10
C VAL A 132 1.18 8.81 15.66
N GLU A 133 1.81 8.73 16.82
CA GLU A 133 2.48 9.87 17.46
C GLU A 133 3.63 10.40 16.61
N LYS A 134 4.44 9.50 16.04
CA LYS A 134 5.51 9.87 15.12
C LYS A 134 4.96 10.57 13.88
N GLU A 135 3.98 9.98 13.20
CA GLU A 135 3.39 10.55 12.00
C GLU A 135 2.73 11.91 12.27
N LYS A 136 2.09 12.08 13.43
CA LYS A 136 1.53 13.37 13.84
C LYS A 136 2.62 14.43 14.05
N ALA A 137 3.76 14.05 14.62
CA ALA A 137 4.91 14.95 14.77
C ALA A 137 5.52 15.31 13.40
N ASP A 138 5.68 14.32 12.53
CA ASP A 138 6.19 14.49 11.16
C ASP A 138 5.26 15.40 10.34
N ARG A 139 3.94 15.13 10.36
CA ARG A 139 2.91 15.98 9.74
C ARG A 139 3.06 17.43 10.18
N LYS A 140 3.12 17.68 11.50
CA LYS A 140 3.28 19.04 12.02
C LYS A 140 4.58 19.70 11.50
N LYS A 141 5.71 19.00 11.61
CA LYS A 141 7.03 19.48 11.13
C LYS A 141 6.97 19.88 9.66
N TYR A 142 6.41 19.04 8.81
CA TYR A 142 6.36 19.27 7.37
C TYR A 142 5.37 20.37 7.00
N THR A 143 4.17 20.37 7.58
CA THR A 143 3.18 21.43 7.34
C THR A 143 3.69 22.79 7.80
N ASP A 144 4.38 22.90 8.94
CA ASP A 144 4.95 24.17 9.41
C ASP A 144 5.99 24.71 8.40
N TRP A 145 6.84 23.85 7.85
CA TRP A 145 7.80 24.22 6.80
C TRP A 145 7.11 24.62 5.48
N MET A 146 6.06 23.91 5.08
CA MET A 146 5.27 24.25 3.89
C MET A 146 4.63 25.63 4.01
N LYS A 147 4.12 25.99 5.20
CA LYS A 147 3.57 27.33 5.49
C LYS A 147 4.59 28.44 5.32
N GLU A 148 5.83 28.19 5.74
CA GLU A 148 6.93 29.16 5.60
C GLU A 148 7.37 29.30 4.14
N LYS A 149 7.42 28.20 3.39
CA LYS A 149 7.96 28.16 2.02
C LYS A 149 6.95 28.53 0.94
N PHE A 150 5.73 28.00 1.01
CA PHE A 150 4.72 28.13 -0.04
C PHE A 150 3.72 29.24 0.29
N THR A 151 4.10 30.47 -0.03
CA THR A 151 3.20 31.63 -0.02
C THR A 151 2.31 31.64 -1.27
N GLU A 152 1.18 32.35 -1.21
CA GLU A 152 0.31 32.53 -2.38
C GLU A 152 1.06 33.09 -3.59
N GLU A 153 1.99 34.01 -3.36
CA GLU A 153 2.85 34.59 -4.40
C GLU A 153 3.75 33.55 -5.08
N VAL A 154 4.33 32.61 -4.32
CA VAL A 154 5.17 31.55 -4.89
C VAL A 154 4.34 30.59 -5.75
N LEU A 155 3.13 30.25 -5.28
CA LEU A 155 2.27 29.29 -5.97
C LEU A 155 1.57 29.89 -7.20
N SER A 156 1.18 31.16 -7.16
CA SER A 156 0.52 31.85 -8.29
C SER A 156 1.42 32.00 -9.51
N ASN A 157 2.75 31.90 -9.33
CA ASN A 157 3.73 32.04 -10.40
C ASN A 157 4.04 30.73 -11.16
N LEU A 158 3.48 29.59 -10.74
CA LEU A 158 3.75 28.29 -11.36
C LEU A 158 2.98 28.07 -12.68
N GLY A 159 1.89 28.81 -12.92
CA GLY A 159 1.01 28.62 -14.07
C GLY A 159 1.40 29.38 -15.34
N THR A 160 1.10 28.80 -16.50
CA THR A 160 1.10 29.50 -17.80
C THR A 160 -0.28 30.06 -18.13
N MET A 161 -0.36 31.11 -18.96
CA MET A 161 -1.63 31.75 -19.35
C MET A 161 -2.65 30.82 -20.02
N GLU A 162 -2.22 29.64 -20.49
CA GLU A 162 -3.05 28.64 -21.18
C GLU A 162 -3.53 27.47 -20.30
N ALA A 163 -3.04 27.34 -19.06
CA ALA A 163 -3.44 26.24 -18.19
C ALA A 163 -4.87 26.42 -17.68
N SER A 164 -5.65 25.34 -17.65
CA SER A 164 -6.94 25.32 -16.96
C SER A 164 -6.76 25.41 -15.43
N ALA A 165 -7.85 25.71 -14.71
CA ALA A 165 -7.81 25.77 -13.24
C ALA A 165 -7.38 24.42 -12.64
N GLU A 166 -7.98 23.32 -13.10
CA GLU A 166 -7.66 21.96 -12.64
C GLU A 166 -6.19 21.58 -12.92
N GLU A 167 -5.65 21.95 -14.08
CA GLU A 167 -4.24 21.70 -14.41
C GLU A 167 -3.29 22.53 -13.53
N LEU A 168 -3.67 23.77 -13.19
CA LEU A 168 -2.89 24.63 -12.30
C LEU A 168 -2.86 24.09 -10.87
N GLU A 169 -3.98 23.59 -10.35
CA GLU A 169 -4.09 22.96 -9.04
C GLU A 169 -3.18 21.74 -8.95
N LEU A 170 -3.26 20.84 -9.93
CA LEU A 170 -2.41 19.65 -10.00
C LEU A 170 -0.91 20.01 -10.08
N LEU A 171 -0.56 21.03 -10.86
CA LEU A 171 0.82 21.52 -10.95
C LEU A 171 1.33 22.04 -9.61
N GLN A 172 0.51 22.78 -8.88
CA GLN A 172 0.85 23.32 -7.55
C GLN A 172 1.03 22.20 -6.52
N ILE A 173 0.11 21.21 -6.48
CA ILE A 173 0.20 20.04 -5.60
C ILE A 173 1.48 19.24 -5.89
N ASN A 174 1.75 18.93 -7.16
CA ASN A 174 2.95 18.20 -7.57
C ASN A 174 4.23 18.94 -7.18
N TYR A 175 4.30 20.24 -7.45
CA TYR A 175 5.45 21.07 -7.08
C TYR A 175 5.70 21.06 -5.57
N MET A 176 4.64 21.20 -4.76
CA MET A 176 4.77 21.16 -3.29
C MET A 176 5.28 19.79 -2.80
N SER A 177 4.76 18.71 -3.37
CA SER A 177 5.17 17.35 -3.04
C SER A 177 6.64 17.08 -3.42
N GLU A 178 7.07 17.47 -4.62
CA GLU A 178 8.46 17.32 -5.06
C GLU A 178 9.43 18.10 -4.17
N GLU A 179 9.08 19.33 -3.83
CA GLU A 179 9.90 20.18 -2.95
C GLU A 179 9.96 19.65 -1.51
N LEU A 180 8.89 19.02 -1.02
CA LEU A 180 8.90 18.28 0.26
C LEU A 180 9.87 17.12 0.23
N VAL A 181 9.78 16.24 -0.80
CA VAL A 181 10.69 15.10 -0.96
C VAL A 181 12.14 15.56 -1.11
N ARG A 182 12.37 16.68 -1.83
CA ARG A 182 13.71 17.26 -2.00
C ARG A 182 14.29 17.80 -0.69
N HIS A 183 13.47 18.45 0.14
CA HIS A 183 13.94 19.07 1.37
C HIS A 183 14.03 18.09 2.55
N PHE A 184 13.15 17.08 2.57
CA PHE A 184 13.13 16.01 3.55
C PHE A 184 13.30 14.65 2.86
N PRO A 185 14.53 14.24 2.51
CA PRO A 185 14.76 12.97 1.82
C PRO A 185 14.29 11.73 2.59
N GLU A 186 14.04 11.86 3.90
CA GLU A 186 13.49 10.81 4.76
C GLU A 186 11.97 10.62 4.63
N ILE A 187 11.26 11.55 3.99
CA ILE A 187 9.80 11.49 3.86
C ILE A 187 9.38 10.36 2.92
N ASN A 188 8.28 9.69 3.24
CA ASN A 188 7.66 8.78 2.29
C ASN A 188 7.04 9.60 1.14
N PRO A 189 7.34 9.32 -0.14
CA PRO A 189 6.79 10.09 -1.27
C PRO A 189 5.25 10.16 -1.29
N ASN A 190 4.57 9.06 -0.98
CA ASN A 190 3.10 9.03 -0.95
C ASN A 190 2.54 9.86 0.23
N PHE A 191 3.30 9.98 1.32
CA PHE A 191 2.95 10.89 2.41
C PHE A 191 3.16 12.35 2.01
N ALA A 192 4.21 12.66 1.25
CA ALA A 192 4.46 14.00 0.71
C ALA A 192 3.34 14.43 -0.25
N ASP A 193 2.89 13.53 -1.13
CA ASP A 193 1.74 13.76 -2.02
C ASP A 193 0.49 14.09 -1.21
N ARG A 194 0.18 13.23 -0.23
CA ARG A 194 -0.99 13.45 0.62
C ARG A 194 -0.92 14.77 1.38
N LEU A 195 0.25 15.15 1.89
CA LEU A 195 0.42 16.43 2.58
C LEU A 195 0.29 17.63 1.64
N ALA A 196 0.75 17.51 0.40
CA ALA A 196 0.59 18.55 -0.61
C ALA A 196 -0.88 18.76 -0.99
N GLU A 197 -1.63 17.67 -1.17
CA GLU A 197 -3.09 17.70 -1.35
C GLU A 197 -3.78 18.35 -0.14
N ASP A 198 -3.56 17.82 1.07
CA ASP A 198 -4.18 18.32 2.31
C ASP A 198 -3.89 19.83 2.50
N PHE A 199 -2.66 20.27 2.20
CA PHE A 199 -2.26 21.67 2.34
C PHE A 199 -2.88 22.60 1.29
N PHE A 200 -3.13 22.09 0.08
CA PHE A 200 -3.82 22.83 -0.96
C PHE A 200 -5.31 23.00 -0.60
N GLU A 201 -5.98 21.92 -0.19
CA GLU A 201 -7.38 21.92 0.25
C GLU A 201 -7.61 22.83 1.47
N GLU A 202 -6.67 22.91 2.42
CA GLU A 202 -6.77 23.82 3.57
C GLU A 202 -6.72 25.32 3.21
N LYS A 203 -6.26 25.68 2.01
CA LYS A 203 -6.17 27.08 1.55
C LYS A 203 -7.41 27.57 0.80
N GLU A 204 -8.26 26.67 0.30
CA GLU A 204 -9.54 27.02 -0.34
C GLU A 204 -10.61 27.46 0.67
#